data_AF-A0AAF3EZF3-F1
#
_entry.id   AF-A0AAF3EZF3-F1
#
_cell.length_a   1.000
_cell.length_b   1.000
_cell.length_c   1.000
_cell.angle_alpha   90.00
_cell.angle_beta   90.00
_cell.angle_gamma   90.00
#
_symmetry.space_group_name_H-M   'P 1'
#
loop_
_entity.id
_entity.type
_entity.pdbx_description
1 polymer ?
#
loop_
_entity_poly.entity_id
_entity_poly.type
_entity_poly.pdbx_seq_one_letter_code
_entity_poly.pdbx_strand_id
1 'polypeptide(L)'
;MLREAVFLLFAVYCTAEPTRGTRCAKNQVINRLTVYEDGALEAECGPIPCGMSAMRCIEDQTSCRADTDVFSGMRWAANGQSVLLRCCTLKVANKIYVGTDLVSAGSYYVGGPVSQQDLYGQGGPEYDFIANIRTEQGGVRVWVYRIMCPVGAEDVETQPGEEQEEQAQEEHEEHEEHEGHEGHEGHEEQEEQVQKKHFEKRRDYLLKRLGAHGAAESIDEMPEEVAAEDEAVNPLQYRPANMKH
;
A
#
# COMPACT_ATOMS: atom_id res chain seq x y z
N MET A 1 10.31 -56.11 41.95
CA MET A 1 11.02 -54.82 41.91
C MET A 1 11.21 -54.42 40.44
N LEU A 2 10.22 -53.76 39.83
CA LEU A 2 10.39 -53.09 38.54
C LEU A 2 9.93 -51.64 38.75
N ARG A 3 10.87 -50.69 38.63
CA ARG A 3 10.61 -49.25 38.69
C ARG A 3 10.45 -48.75 37.25
N GLU A 4 9.22 -48.43 36.89
CA GLU A 4 8.89 -47.66 35.68
C GLU A 4 9.44 -46.23 35.85
N ALA A 5 10.35 -45.82 34.97
CA ALA A 5 10.87 -44.47 34.91
C ALA A 5 10.03 -43.66 33.91
N VAL A 6 9.13 -42.84 34.41
CA VAL A 6 8.37 -41.86 33.61
C VAL A 6 9.31 -40.71 33.25
N PHE A 7 9.79 -40.70 32.01
CA PHE A 7 10.51 -39.56 31.43
C PHE A 7 9.50 -38.48 31.04
N LEU A 8 9.39 -37.43 31.87
CA LEU A 8 8.70 -36.19 31.53
C LEU A 8 9.58 -35.39 30.56
N LEU A 9 9.28 -35.50 29.26
CA LEU A 9 9.77 -34.60 28.23
C LEU A 9 9.08 -33.24 28.39
N PHE A 10 9.74 -32.30 29.08
CA PHE A 10 9.39 -30.89 29.01
C PHE A 10 9.80 -30.36 27.63
N ALA A 11 8.83 -30.20 26.73
CA ALA A 11 9.02 -29.44 25.51
C ALA A 11 9.28 -27.97 25.89
N VAL A 12 10.53 -27.53 25.75
CA VAL A 12 10.89 -26.11 25.82
C VAL A 12 10.30 -25.45 24.58
N TYR A 13 9.15 -24.80 24.74
CA TYR A 13 8.65 -23.87 23.73
C TYR A 13 9.58 -22.66 23.75
N CYS A 14 10.51 -22.61 22.80
CA CYS A 14 11.29 -21.42 22.52
C CYS A 14 10.33 -20.40 21.91
N THR A 15 9.79 -19.51 22.73
CA THR A 15 9.07 -18.33 22.23
C THR A 15 10.13 -17.39 21.66
N ALA A 16 10.43 -17.52 20.36
CA ALA A 16 11.23 -16.54 19.66
C ALA A 16 10.64 -15.15 19.96
N GLU A 17 11.45 -14.27 20.53
CA GLU A 17 10.99 -12.91 20.82
C GLU A 17 10.53 -12.27 19.50
N PRO A 18 9.35 -11.64 19.46
CA PRO A 18 8.87 -11.03 18.25
C PRO A 18 9.89 -9.98 17.79
N THR A 19 10.40 -10.15 16.56
CA THR A 19 11.23 -9.14 15.90
C THR A 19 10.48 -7.81 15.99
N ARG A 20 11.06 -6.83 16.70
CA ARG A 20 10.47 -5.50 16.86
C ARG A 20 10.40 -4.86 15.48
N GLY A 21 9.24 -4.92 14.84
CA GLY A 21 9.04 -4.29 13.55
C GLY A 21 9.14 -2.77 13.66
N THR A 22 9.72 -2.16 12.65
CA THR A 22 9.90 -0.70 12.55
C THR A 22 8.54 -0.02 12.48
N ARG A 23 8.36 1.04 13.26
CA ARG A 23 7.18 1.92 13.22
C ARG A 23 7.58 3.21 12.50
N CYS A 24 6.80 3.64 11.52
CA CYS A 24 7.07 4.89 10.84
C CYS A 24 6.83 6.09 11.75
N ALA A 25 7.70 7.09 11.60
CA ALA A 25 7.55 8.38 12.23
C ALA A 25 6.42 9.18 11.57
N LYS A 26 6.13 10.36 12.12
CA LYS A 26 5.18 11.30 11.53
C LYS A 26 5.61 11.66 10.11
N ASN A 27 4.63 11.77 9.21
CA ASN A 27 4.81 12.07 7.77
C ASN A 27 5.70 11.04 7.04
N GLN A 28 5.74 9.81 7.54
CA GLN A 28 6.31 8.68 6.83
C GLN A 28 5.25 7.60 6.58
N VAL A 29 5.50 6.81 5.54
CA VAL A 29 4.71 5.63 5.16
C VAL A 29 5.65 4.49 4.79
N ILE A 30 5.18 3.25 4.89
CA ILE A 30 5.97 2.13 4.41
C ILE A 30 6.05 2.19 2.89
N ASN A 31 7.26 2.35 2.36
CA ASN A 31 7.51 2.36 0.92
C ASN A 31 8.29 1.13 0.46
N ARG A 32 8.91 0.38 1.37
CA ARG A 32 9.62 -0.86 1.03
C ARG A 32 9.24 -1.99 1.98
N LEU A 33 9.02 -3.16 1.40
CA LEU A 33 8.81 -4.41 2.13
C LEU A 33 9.74 -5.46 1.55
N THR A 34 10.57 -6.04 2.40
CA THR A 34 11.49 -7.13 2.06
C THR A 34 11.01 -8.42 2.70
N VAL A 35 10.94 -9.49 1.90
CA VAL A 35 10.64 -10.84 2.36
C VAL A 35 11.92 -11.66 2.18
N TYR A 36 12.58 -11.99 3.28
CA TYR A 36 13.82 -12.77 3.26
C TYR A 36 13.55 -14.24 2.94
N GLU A 37 14.59 -14.97 2.56
CA GLU A 37 14.50 -16.40 2.22
C GLU A 37 14.04 -17.27 3.40
N ASP A 38 14.34 -16.84 4.63
CA ASP A 38 13.90 -17.49 5.87
C ASP A 38 12.44 -17.14 6.27
N GLY A 39 11.77 -16.32 5.46
CA GLY A 39 10.41 -15.83 5.72
C GLY A 39 10.34 -14.65 6.68
N ALA A 40 11.48 -14.11 7.12
CA ALA A 40 11.50 -12.86 7.88
C ALA A 40 10.99 -11.71 7.01
N LEU A 41 10.35 -10.73 7.65
CA LEU A 41 9.77 -9.58 7.00
C LEU A 41 10.37 -8.31 7.57
N GLU A 42 10.82 -7.43 6.69
CA GLU A 42 11.28 -6.09 7.06
C GLU A 42 10.51 -5.04 6.27
N ALA A 43 10.08 -4.00 6.98
CA ALA A 43 9.33 -2.90 6.40
C ALA A 43 10.08 -1.59 6.71
N GLU A 44 10.30 -0.79 5.68
CA GLU A 44 11.04 0.46 5.75
C GLU A 44 10.14 1.64 5.42
N CYS A 45 10.40 2.74 6.13
CA CYS A 45 9.60 3.95 6.06
C CYS A 45 10.28 4.99 5.17
N GLY A 46 9.51 5.61 4.28
CA GLY A 46 9.93 6.76 3.48
C GLY A 46 9.07 7.99 3.80
N PRO A 47 9.62 9.20 3.67
CA PRO A 47 8.85 10.43 3.83
C PRO A 47 7.81 10.58 2.70
N ILE A 48 6.62 11.09 3.04
CA ILE A 48 5.62 11.47 2.04
C ILE A 48 5.93 12.89 1.52
N PRO A 49 5.77 13.14 0.22
CA PRO A 49 6.07 14.46 -0.36
C PRO A 49 5.01 15.52 -0.05
N CYS A 50 3.82 15.13 0.40
CA CYS A 50 2.77 16.05 0.83
C CYS A 50 1.78 15.38 1.77
N GLY A 51 1.03 16.20 2.50
CA GLY A 51 0.02 15.74 3.45
C GLY A 51 0.60 15.38 4.82
N MET A 52 -0.18 14.64 5.62
CA MET A 52 0.18 14.27 6.98
C MET A 52 -0.16 12.82 7.26
N SER A 53 0.78 12.07 7.86
CA SER A 53 0.55 10.70 8.33
C SER A 53 0.80 10.57 9.83
N ALA A 54 0.37 9.45 10.41
CA ALA A 54 0.55 9.12 11.82
C ALA A 54 -0.13 10.09 12.81
N MET A 55 -1.28 10.66 12.44
CA MET A 55 -2.07 11.51 13.33
C MET A 55 -2.74 10.72 14.45
N ARG A 56 -3.36 9.58 14.09
CA ARG A 56 -3.97 8.62 15.01
C ARG A 56 -3.59 7.24 14.51
N CYS A 57 -3.26 6.34 15.42
CA CYS A 57 -2.81 5.01 15.06
C CYS A 57 -3.47 3.96 15.94
N ILE A 58 -3.83 2.85 15.32
CA ILE A 58 -4.40 1.68 15.95
C ILE A 58 -3.41 0.54 15.74
N GLU A 59 -3.00 -0.09 16.84
CA GLU A 59 -2.07 -1.22 16.81
C GLU A 59 -2.83 -2.54 16.71
N ASP A 60 -2.08 -3.62 16.47
CA ASP A 60 -2.55 -4.99 16.53
C ASP A 60 -3.71 -5.34 15.59
N GLN A 61 -3.77 -4.66 14.44
CA GLN A 61 -4.79 -4.87 13.43
C GLN A 61 -4.39 -5.98 12.46
N THR A 62 -5.33 -6.81 12.00
CA THR A 62 -5.04 -7.79 10.93
C THR A 62 -4.97 -7.16 9.55
N SER A 63 -5.53 -5.95 9.39
CA SER A 63 -5.52 -5.16 8.17
C SER A 63 -5.93 -3.71 8.46
N CYS A 64 -5.45 -2.75 7.67
CA CYS A 64 -5.96 -1.37 7.72
C CYS A 64 -7.29 -1.30 6.96
N ARG A 65 -8.36 -0.87 7.63
CA ARG A 65 -9.74 -0.99 7.12
C ARG A 65 -10.32 0.33 6.61
N ALA A 66 -10.03 1.44 7.28
CA ALA A 66 -10.54 2.72 6.85
C ALA A 66 -9.79 3.15 5.58
N ASP A 67 -10.51 3.77 4.64
CA ASP A 67 -9.88 4.29 3.43
C ASP A 67 -8.78 5.29 3.73
N THR A 68 -8.84 6.00 4.86
CA THR A 68 -7.83 6.94 5.32
C THR A 68 -6.67 6.29 6.05
N ASP A 69 -6.78 5.03 6.48
CA ASP A 69 -5.73 4.35 7.22
C ASP A 69 -4.65 3.77 6.29
N VAL A 70 -3.42 3.76 6.78
CA VAL A 70 -2.26 3.22 6.08
C VAL A 70 -1.39 2.39 7.00
N PHE A 71 -0.80 1.34 6.44
CA PHE A 71 0.22 0.53 7.07
C PHE A 71 1.44 1.38 7.46
N SER A 72 1.74 1.41 8.76
CA SER A 72 2.75 2.28 9.37
C SER A 72 3.71 1.51 10.31
N GLY A 73 3.67 0.19 10.27
CA GLY A 73 4.51 -0.68 11.07
C GLY A 73 3.82 -2.00 11.37
N MET A 74 4.58 -3.01 11.80
CA MET A 74 4.07 -4.35 12.03
C MET A 74 4.74 -5.06 13.21
N ARG A 75 4.14 -6.17 13.65
CA ARG A 75 4.77 -7.18 14.48
C ARG A 75 4.20 -8.56 14.17
N TRP A 76 4.94 -9.62 14.50
CA TRP A 76 4.40 -10.97 14.46
C TRP A 76 3.34 -11.17 15.55
N ALA A 77 2.27 -11.89 15.19
CA ALA A 77 1.29 -12.41 16.13
C ALA A 77 1.91 -13.54 16.97
N ALA A 78 1.30 -13.85 18.12
CA ALA A 78 1.78 -14.89 19.03
C ALA A 78 1.84 -16.30 18.39
N ASN A 79 1.11 -16.53 17.29
CA ASN A 79 1.15 -17.77 16.54
C ASN A 79 2.39 -17.92 15.63
N GLY A 80 3.18 -16.84 15.44
CA GLY A 80 4.35 -16.82 14.56
C GLY A 80 4.04 -16.97 13.07
N GLN A 81 2.76 -16.99 12.67
CA GLN A 81 2.32 -17.24 11.29
C GLN A 81 1.58 -16.06 10.67
N SER A 82 1.19 -15.08 11.47
CA SER A 82 0.42 -13.93 11.02
C SER A 82 1.09 -12.64 11.47
N VAL A 83 0.92 -11.60 10.67
CA VAL A 83 1.42 -10.27 10.97
C VAL A 83 0.27 -9.41 11.48
N LEU A 84 0.52 -8.67 12.56
CA LEU A 84 -0.36 -7.63 13.05
C LEU A 84 0.23 -6.26 12.67
N LEU A 85 -0.63 -5.41 12.13
CA LEU A 85 -0.31 -4.10 11.57
C LEU A 85 -0.62 -3.01 12.58
N ARG A 86 0.21 -1.97 12.53
CA ARG A 86 -0.09 -0.64 13.03
C ARG A 86 -0.64 0.18 11.86
N CYS A 87 -1.91 0.55 11.97
CA CYS A 87 -2.62 1.33 10.98
C CYS A 87 -2.73 2.77 11.47
N CYS A 88 -2.29 3.72 10.66
CA CYS A 88 -2.33 5.13 11.01
C CYS A 88 -3.14 5.93 9.99
N THR A 89 -3.83 6.97 10.43
CA THR A 89 -4.55 7.87 9.52
C THR A 89 -3.58 8.68 8.66
N LEU A 90 -3.85 8.71 7.36
CA LEU A 90 -3.20 9.53 6.33
C LEU A 90 -4.19 10.57 5.80
N LYS A 91 -3.80 11.84 5.87
CA LYS A 91 -4.51 12.99 5.30
C LYS A 91 -3.72 13.56 4.13
N VAL A 92 -4.20 13.30 2.92
CA VAL A 92 -3.62 13.79 1.65
C VAL A 92 -4.74 14.32 0.76
N ALA A 93 -4.41 15.24 -0.16
CA ALA A 93 -5.41 15.85 -1.04
C ALA A 93 -6.05 14.82 -1.98
N ASN A 94 -5.23 13.96 -2.58
CA ASN A 94 -5.69 12.91 -3.46
C ASN A 94 -4.81 11.66 -3.31
N LYS A 95 -5.46 10.51 -3.28
CA LYS A 95 -4.81 9.21 -3.36
C LYS A 95 -5.64 8.23 -4.18
N ILE A 96 -4.96 7.35 -4.90
CA ILE A 96 -5.59 6.32 -5.73
C ILE A 96 -4.99 4.96 -5.44
N TYR A 97 -5.80 3.93 -5.57
CA TYR A 97 -5.33 2.55 -5.55
C TYR A 97 -4.65 2.22 -6.88
N VAL A 98 -3.42 1.72 -6.83
CA VAL A 98 -2.62 1.37 -8.02
C VAL A 98 -2.77 -0.10 -8.35
N GLY A 99 -2.68 -0.96 -7.33
CA GLY A 99 -2.76 -2.39 -7.53
C GLY A 99 -2.29 -3.19 -6.32
N THR A 100 -2.20 -4.50 -6.54
CA THR A 100 -1.65 -5.46 -5.59
C THR A 100 -0.52 -6.26 -6.22
N ASP A 101 0.41 -6.71 -5.39
CA ASP A 101 1.43 -7.66 -5.80
C ASP A 101 1.68 -8.73 -4.72
N LEU A 102 2.32 -9.84 -5.09
CA LEU A 102 2.78 -10.90 -4.17
C LEU A 102 4.31 -10.89 -4.09
N VAL A 103 4.83 -10.38 -2.98
CA VAL A 103 6.26 -10.37 -2.70
C VAL A 103 6.67 -11.73 -2.18
N SER A 104 7.40 -12.49 -3.02
CA SER A 104 7.87 -13.83 -2.69
C SER A 104 9.10 -13.82 -1.78
N ALA A 105 9.43 -14.96 -1.17
CA ALA A 105 10.67 -15.11 -0.39
C ALA A 105 11.92 -14.80 -1.23
N GLY A 106 12.87 -14.09 -0.64
CA GLY A 106 14.07 -13.59 -1.32
C GLY A 106 13.84 -12.34 -2.19
N SER A 107 12.64 -11.75 -2.15
CA SER A 107 12.28 -10.60 -2.98
C SER A 107 11.80 -9.42 -2.13
N TYR A 108 11.57 -8.28 -2.79
CA TYR A 108 11.13 -7.06 -2.14
C TYR A 108 10.23 -6.23 -3.07
N TYR A 109 9.37 -5.40 -2.48
CA TYR A 109 8.67 -4.31 -3.17
C TYR A 109 9.29 -2.98 -2.76
N VAL A 110 9.42 -2.05 -3.71
CA VAL A 110 9.81 -0.65 -3.45
C VAL A 110 8.87 0.27 -4.22
N GLY A 111 8.20 1.15 -3.49
CA GLY A 111 7.49 2.32 -3.98
C GLY A 111 8.41 3.55 -3.97
N GLY A 112 7.85 4.71 -3.68
CA GLY A 112 8.59 5.98 -3.68
C GLY A 112 8.13 6.94 -4.79
N PRO A 113 8.98 7.92 -5.14
CA PRO A 113 8.68 8.87 -6.21
C PRO A 113 8.43 8.16 -7.53
N VAL A 114 7.35 8.54 -8.20
CA VAL A 114 6.94 7.95 -9.47
C VAL A 114 7.64 8.66 -10.62
N SER A 115 8.09 7.87 -11.60
CA SER A 115 8.74 8.39 -12.80
C SER A 115 7.76 9.18 -13.68
N GLN A 116 8.26 10.15 -14.45
CA GLN A 116 7.40 11.04 -15.24
C GLN A 116 6.52 10.33 -16.28
N GLN A 117 6.99 9.20 -16.81
CA GLN A 117 6.26 8.37 -17.78
C GLN A 117 5.08 7.61 -17.16
N ASP A 118 5.11 7.39 -15.84
CA ASP A 118 4.15 6.56 -15.11
C ASP A 118 3.16 7.40 -14.29
N LEU A 119 3.21 8.73 -14.40
CA LEU A 119 2.30 9.64 -13.69
C LEU A 119 0.85 9.44 -14.17
N TYR A 120 -0.09 9.43 -13.23
CA TYR A 120 -1.53 9.38 -13.52
C TYR A 120 -2.11 10.77 -13.82
N GLY A 121 -1.62 11.80 -13.13
CA GLY A 121 -2.11 13.17 -13.21
C GLY A 121 -1.11 14.13 -13.84
N GLN A 122 -1.59 15.36 -14.11
CA GLN A 122 -0.74 16.51 -14.45
C GLN A 122 -0.46 17.39 -13.22
N GLY A 123 -0.79 16.89 -12.03
CA GLY A 123 -1.07 17.68 -10.84
C GLY A 123 0.10 17.92 -9.89
N GLY A 124 1.29 17.34 -10.13
CA GLY A 124 2.46 17.46 -9.26
C GLY A 124 3.20 16.13 -9.08
N PRO A 125 4.13 16.03 -8.10
CA PRO A 125 4.83 14.78 -7.83
C PRO A 125 3.87 13.70 -7.31
N GLU A 126 4.08 12.47 -7.76
CA GLU A 126 3.34 11.30 -7.31
C GLU A 126 4.24 10.36 -6.53
N TYR A 127 3.67 9.65 -5.55
CA TYR A 127 4.44 8.80 -4.64
C TYR A 127 3.70 7.52 -4.30
N ASP A 128 4.30 6.37 -4.63
CA ASP A 128 3.76 5.04 -4.34
C ASP A 128 4.18 4.56 -2.95
N PHE A 129 3.23 3.95 -2.24
CA PHE A 129 3.47 3.39 -0.91
C PHE A 129 2.60 2.16 -0.66
N ILE A 130 3.01 1.35 0.32
CA ILE A 130 2.28 0.15 0.73
C ILE A 130 1.23 0.57 1.76
N ALA A 131 -0.05 0.48 1.39
CA ALA A 131 -1.14 0.83 2.27
C ALA A 131 -1.57 -0.33 3.18
N ASN A 132 -1.35 -1.57 2.76
CA ASN A 132 -1.76 -2.77 3.50
C ASN A 132 -0.94 -3.99 3.08
N ILE A 133 -0.89 -5.00 3.94
CA ILE A 133 -0.22 -6.28 3.65
C ILE A 133 -1.01 -7.48 4.20
N ARG A 134 -0.79 -8.65 3.62
CA ARG A 134 -1.33 -9.92 4.10
C ARG A 134 -0.35 -11.05 3.80
N THR A 135 -0.03 -11.86 4.82
CA THR A 135 0.73 -13.09 4.62
C THR A 135 -0.11 -14.11 3.86
N GLU A 136 0.44 -14.68 2.79
CA GLU A 136 -0.20 -15.69 1.93
C GLU A 136 0.74 -16.87 1.69
N GLN A 137 0.23 -17.96 1.10
CA GLN A 137 1.11 -19.06 0.70
C GLN A 137 2.10 -18.58 -0.36
N GLY A 138 3.39 -18.71 -0.07
CA GLY A 138 4.47 -18.33 -1.00
C GLY A 138 4.97 -16.89 -0.87
N GLY A 139 4.41 -16.06 0.02
CA GLY A 139 4.91 -14.70 0.22
C GLY A 139 3.98 -13.77 0.99
N VAL A 140 4.13 -12.47 0.74
CA VAL A 140 3.29 -11.41 1.32
C VAL A 140 2.61 -10.63 0.22
N ARG A 141 1.27 -10.62 0.22
CA ARG A 141 0.49 -9.77 -0.67
C ARG A 141 0.54 -8.33 -0.16
N VAL A 142 0.84 -7.39 -1.04
CA VAL A 142 0.88 -5.96 -0.77
C VAL A 142 -0.21 -5.23 -1.56
N TRP A 143 -0.80 -4.18 -0.97
CA TRP A 143 -1.71 -3.26 -1.63
C TRP A 143 -1.04 -1.90 -1.74
N VAL A 144 -0.88 -1.43 -2.98
CA VAL A 144 -0.15 -0.20 -3.30
C VAL A 144 -1.14 0.91 -3.61
N TYR A 145 -0.90 2.04 -2.96
CA TYR A 145 -1.60 3.29 -3.23
C TYR A 145 -0.61 4.36 -3.65
N ARG A 146 -1.12 5.35 -4.37
CA ARG A 146 -0.37 6.49 -4.85
C ARG A 146 -0.92 7.76 -4.27
N ILE A 147 -0.05 8.59 -3.70
CA ILE A 147 -0.35 9.97 -3.33
C ILE A 147 -0.12 10.83 -4.55
N MET A 148 -1.06 11.73 -4.85
CA MET A 148 -0.89 12.75 -5.89
C MET A 148 -0.86 14.12 -5.21
N CYS A 149 0.31 14.75 -5.19
CA CYS A 149 0.49 16.04 -4.54
C CYS A 149 0.07 17.17 -5.48
N PRO A 150 -0.63 18.20 -4.98
CA PRO A 150 -0.95 19.37 -5.78
C PRO A 150 0.31 20.21 -6.08
N VAL A 151 0.35 20.85 -7.25
CA VAL A 151 1.44 21.74 -7.65
C VAL A 151 1.59 22.87 -6.63
N GLY A 152 2.80 23.03 -6.07
CA GLY A 152 3.11 24.07 -5.09
C GLY A 152 2.91 23.69 -3.62
N ALA A 153 2.59 22.42 -3.32
CA ALA A 153 2.66 21.90 -1.95
C ALA A 153 4.08 21.37 -1.65
N GLU A 154 5.06 22.27 -1.57
CA GLU A 154 6.37 21.92 -1.00
C GLU A 154 6.34 22.15 0.52
N ASP A 155 6.87 21.17 1.25
CA ASP A 155 7.28 21.13 2.65
C ASP A 155 6.50 22.00 3.65
N VAL A 156 5.49 21.39 4.30
CA VAL A 156 4.98 21.88 5.58
C VAL A 156 6.05 21.59 6.64
N GLU A 157 7.05 22.47 6.71
CA GLU A 157 7.95 22.58 7.86
C GLU A 157 7.12 22.82 9.13
N THR A 158 7.53 22.11 10.17
CA THR A 158 6.88 22.04 11.48
C THR A 158 6.95 23.39 12.18
N GLN A 159 5.80 24.01 12.46
CA GLN A 159 5.70 25.02 13.52
C GLN A 159 5.27 24.33 14.83
N PRO A 160 6.00 24.50 15.95
CA PRO A 160 5.55 24.04 17.26
C PRO A 160 4.57 25.09 17.80
N GLY A 161 3.30 24.71 17.96
CA GLY A 161 2.24 25.62 18.39
C GLY A 161 1.15 24.89 19.16
N GLU A 162 1.38 24.80 20.47
CA GLU A 162 0.42 24.86 21.58
C GLU A 162 -0.64 23.76 21.73
N GLU A 163 -0.44 22.98 22.79
CA GLU A 163 -1.43 22.19 23.49
C GLU A 163 -2.55 23.09 24.01
N GLN A 164 -3.81 22.77 23.69
CA GLN A 164 -4.94 23.05 24.56
C GLN A 164 -5.87 21.83 24.59
N GLU A 165 -5.83 21.17 25.75
CA GLU A 165 -6.87 20.29 26.30
C GLU A 165 -8.21 21.05 26.36
N GLU A 166 -9.26 20.46 25.80
CA GLU A 166 -10.35 19.76 26.51
C GLU A 166 -11.49 20.71 26.91
N GLN A 167 -12.69 20.48 26.36
CA GLN A 167 -13.86 20.11 27.16
C GLN A 167 -15.06 19.75 26.29
N ALA A 168 -15.57 18.56 26.57
CA ALA A 168 -16.88 18.09 26.19
C ALA A 168 -17.96 18.86 26.95
N GLN A 169 -19.10 19.13 26.32
CA GLN A 169 -20.38 19.02 27.00
C GLN A 169 -21.50 18.74 26.01
N GLU A 170 -22.05 17.56 26.26
CA GLU A 170 -23.29 16.96 25.80
C GLU A 170 -24.45 17.74 26.44
N GLU A 171 -25.38 18.26 25.64
CA GLU A 171 -26.72 18.52 26.14
C GLU A 171 -27.76 18.27 25.04
N HIS A 172 -28.71 17.46 25.45
CA HIS A 172 -29.74 16.78 24.68
C HIS A 172 -31.00 17.64 24.83
N GLU A 173 -31.50 18.22 23.74
CA GLU A 173 -32.83 18.86 23.72
C GLU A 173 -33.54 18.48 22.42
N GLU A 174 -34.46 17.52 22.52
CA GLU A 174 -35.47 17.22 21.51
C GLU A 174 -36.65 18.19 21.70
N HIS A 175 -37.04 18.90 20.64
CA HIS A 175 -38.45 19.18 20.35
C HIS A 175 -38.67 19.57 18.87
N GLU A 176 -39.44 18.71 18.20
CA GLU A 176 -40.51 18.91 17.21
C GLU A 176 -40.31 19.74 15.90
N GLU A 177 -40.52 19.00 14.81
CA GLU A 177 -41.36 19.25 13.61
C GLU A 177 -41.29 20.59 12.87
N HIS A 178 -40.81 20.56 11.62
CA HIS A 178 -41.61 21.05 10.48
C HIS A 178 -41.15 20.49 9.11
N GLU A 179 -42.15 20.43 8.24
CA GLU A 179 -42.29 19.79 6.93
C GLU A 179 -41.37 20.29 5.79
N GLY A 180 -41.04 19.36 4.89
CA GLY A 180 -41.22 19.49 3.43
C GLY A 180 -40.14 20.22 2.59
N HIS A 181 -39.34 19.44 1.84
CA HIS A 181 -39.06 19.80 0.44
C HIS A 181 -38.65 18.60 -0.42
N GLU A 182 -39.23 18.55 -1.62
CA GLU A 182 -39.09 17.52 -2.65
C GLU A 182 -37.76 17.62 -3.41
N GLY A 183 -37.29 16.46 -3.91
CA GLY A 183 -36.57 16.37 -5.20
C GLY A 183 -35.04 16.26 -5.16
N HIS A 184 -34.52 15.03 -5.26
CA HIS A 184 -33.21 14.77 -5.90
C HIS A 184 -33.05 13.29 -6.32
N GLU A 185 -33.88 12.83 -7.26
CA GLU A 185 -33.53 11.67 -8.10
C GLU A 185 -32.75 12.20 -9.31
N GLY A 186 -31.44 11.96 -9.36
CA GLY A 186 -30.61 12.39 -10.49
C GLY A 186 -29.10 12.24 -10.35
N HIS A 187 -28.59 11.87 -9.17
CA HIS A 187 -27.14 11.77 -8.95
C HIS A 187 -26.53 10.38 -9.19
N GLU A 188 -27.30 9.29 -9.08
CA GLU A 188 -26.78 7.93 -9.28
C GLU A 188 -26.58 7.57 -10.77
N GLU A 189 -27.41 8.09 -11.68
CA GLU A 189 -27.30 7.77 -13.11
C GLU A 189 -26.06 8.38 -13.78
N GLN A 190 -25.52 9.49 -13.24
CA GLN A 190 -24.33 10.14 -13.83
C GLN A 190 -23.04 9.39 -13.51
N GLU A 191 -22.89 8.85 -12.30
CA GLU A 191 -21.69 8.08 -11.93
C GLU A 191 -21.61 6.75 -12.68
N GLU A 192 -22.75 6.07 -12.86
CA GLU A 192 -22.83 4.83 -13.64
C GLU A 192 -22.50 5.06 -15.13
N GLN A 193 -22.98 6.16 -15.70
CA GLN A 193 -22.65 6.52 -17.09
C GLN A 193 -21.16 6.88 -17.28
N VAL A 194 -20.51 7.50 -16.29
CA VAL A 194 -19.07 7.81 -16.33
C VAL A 194 -18.24 6.53 -16.22
N GLN A 195 -18.59 5.61 -15.32
CA GLN A 195 -17.92 4.31 -15.21
C GLN A 195 -18.08 3.47 -16.49
N LYS A 196 -19.28 3.45 -17.08
CA LYS A 196 -19.54 2.74 -18.34
C LYS A 196 -18.72 3.29 -19.52
N LYS A 197 -18.60 4.62 -19.62
CA LYS A 197 -17.73 5.28 -20.64
C LYS A 197 -16.25 4.96 -20.43
N HIS A 198 -15.78 4.85 -19.20
CA HIS A 198 -14.40 4.46 -18.89
C HIS A 198 -14.12 2.99 -19.26
N PHE A 199 -15.08 2.10 -19.02
CA PHE A 199 -14.97 0.68 -19.38
C PHE A 199 -14.95 0.48 -20.90
N GLU A 200 -15.82 1.16 -21.65
CA GLU A 200 -15.88 1.06 -23.11
C GLU A 200 -14.60 1.57 -23.79
N LYS A 201 -14.03 2.70 -23.33
CA LYS A 201 -12.74 3.20 -23.83
C LYS A 201 -11.60 2.21 -23.61
N ARG A 202 -11.58 1.51 -22.46
CA ARG A 202 -10.55 0.53 -22.13
C ARG A 202 -10.68 -0.73 -23.00
N ARG A 203 -11.91 -1.17 -23.28
CA ARG A 203 -12.20 -2.30 -24.18
C ARG A 203 -11.77 -2.02 -25.62
N ASP A 204 -12.08 -0.84 -26.15
CA ASP A 204 -11.72 -0.47 -27.53
C ASP A 204 -10.21 -0.34 -27.72
N TYR A 205 -9.49 0.16 -26.71
CA TYR A 205 -8.03 0.18 -26.70
C TYR A 205 -7.42 -1.24 -26.77
N LEU A 206 -7.97 -2.19 -26.00
CA LEU A 206 -7.53 -3.59 -26.01
C LEU A 206 -7.80 -4.28 -27.35
N LEU A 207 -8.99 -4.10 -27.92
CA LEU A 207 -9.35 -4.66 -29.23
C LEU A 207 -8.45 -4.12 -30.35
N LYS A 208 -8.15 -2.82 -30.34
CA LYS A 208 -7.25 -2.20 -31.32
C LYS A 208 -5.82 -2.71 -31.21
N ARG A 209 -5.36 -3.02 -30.00
CA ARG A 209 -4.03 -3.59 -29.76
C ARG A 209 -3.94 -5.04 -30.23
N LEU A 210 -4.97 -5.85 -29.98
CA LEU A 210 -5.01 -7.25 -30.41
C LEU A 210 -5.13 -7.39 -31.94
N GLY A 211 -5.80 -6.44 -32.61
CA GLY A 211 -5.89 -6.42 -34.07
C GLY A 211 -4.61 -5.99 -34.80
N ALA A 212 -3.64 -5.37 -34.10
CA ALA A 212 -2.43 -4.81 -34.71
C ALA A 212 -1.22 -5.78 -34.75
N HIS A 213 -1.32 -6.97 -34.15
CA HIS A 213 -0.19 -7.92 -34.03
C HIS A 213 -0.17 -9.04 -35.08
N GLY A 214 -0.97 -8.94 -36.14
CA GLY A 214 -1.10 -9.95 -37.20
C GLY A 214 -0.27 -9.73 -38.47
N ALA A 215 0.92 -9.13 -38.40
CA ALA A 215 1.82 -8.99 -39.56
C ALA A 215 3.28 -9.24 -39.18
N ALA A 216 3.89 -10.18 -39.88
CA ALA A 216 5.22 -10.74 -39.69
C ALA A 216 6.35 -9.77 -40.09
N GLU A 217 7.55 -9.91 -39.48
CA GLU A 217 8.76 -10.38 -40.16
C GLU A 217 9.97 -10.49 -39.20
N SER A 218 10.83 -11.44 -39.54
CA SER A 218 12.09 -11.91 -38.95
C SER A 218 13.20 -10.86 -38.90
N ILE A 219 14.23 -11.06 -38.04
CA ILE A 219 15.66 -10.94 -38.38
C ILE A 219 16.53 -11.56 -37.27
N ASP A 220 17.56 -12.26 -37.75
CA ASP A 220 18.68 -12.96 -37.12
C ASP A 220 19.72 -12.06 -36.42
N GLU A 221 20.57 -12.75 -35.63
CA GLU A 221 21.96 -12.44 -35.23
C GLU A 221 22.27 -11.56 -33.99
N MET A 222 22.86 -12.23 -32.99
CA MET A 222 23.60 -11.71 -31.83
C MET A 222 25.00 -11.19 -32.26
N PRO A 223 25.67 -10.33 -31.44
CA PRO A 223 26.70 -10.87 -30.55
C PRO A 223 26.88 -10.16 -29.18
N GLU A 224 27.22 -11.00 -28.19
CA GLU A 224 28.30 -10.93 -27.17
C GLU A 224 28.52 -9.69 -26.26
N GLU A 225 28.29 -9.95 -24.97
CA GLU A 225 28.95 -9.53 -23.71
C GLU A 225 29.56 -8.12 -23.54
N VAL A 226 28.99 -7.37 -22.60
CA VAL A 226 29.78 -6.63 -21.60
C VAL A 226 29.06 -6.68 -20.25
N ALA A 227 29.75 -7.24 -19.25
CA ALA A 227 29.30 -7.31 -17.87
C ALA A 227 29.14 -5.90 -17.28
N ALA A 228 27.92 -5.57 -16.85
CA ALA A 228 27.60 -4.44 -16.00
C ALA A 228 26.91 -4.97 -14.74
N GLU A 229 27.30 -4.41 -13.62
CA GLU A 229 27.02 -4.83 -12.25
C GLU A 229 25.50 -5.02 -12.00
N ASP A 230 25.12 -6.17 -11.44
CA ASP A 230 23.76 -6.50 -11.03
C ASP A 230 23.30 -5.55 -9.90
N GLU A 231 22.82 -4.37 -10.26
CA GLU A 231 21.82 -3.70 -9.45
C GLU A 231 20.57 -4.58 -9.47
N ALA A 232 20.23 -5.16 -8.31
CA ALA A 232 19.04 -5.96 -8.13
C ALA A 232 17.83 -5.20 -8.69
N VAL A 233 17.37 -5.61 -9.87
CA VAL A 233 16.25 -5.00 -10.58
C VAL A 233 15.01 -5.18 -9.73
N ASN A 234 14.50 -4.07 -9.21
CA ASN A 234 13.22 -4.02 -8.51
C ASN A 234 12.12 -4.62 -9.43
N PRO A 235 11.51 -5.76 -9.07
CA PRO A 235 10.54 -6.44 -9.93
C PRO A 235 9.23 -5.66 -10.13
N LEU A 236 9.08 -4.48 -9.51
CA LEU A 236 7.82 -3.72 -9.45
C LEU A 236 7.82 -2.37 -10.14
N GLN A 237 8.78 -2.08 -11.02
CA GLN A 237 8.52 -1.07 -12.04
C GLN A 237 7.59 -1.64 -13.11
N TYR A 238 6.32 -1.22 -13.06
CA TYR A 238 5.36 -1.42 -14.13
C TYR A 238 6.01 -1.00 -15.46
N ARG A 239 6.33 -1.98 -16.32
CA ARG A 239 6.73 -1.73 -17.71
C ARG A 239 5.48 -1.84 -18.58
N PRO A 240 4.93 -0.73 -19.14
CA PRO A 240 3.88 -0.84 -20.13
C PRO A 240 4.37 -1.70 -21.28
N ALA A 241 3.52 -2.59 -21.81
CA ALA A 241 3.88 -3.72 -22.69
C ALA A 241 4.42 -3.35 -24.10
N ASN A 242 5.09 -2.22 -24.27
CA ASN A 242 5.62 -1.69 -25.53
C ASN A 242 7.12 -1.28 -25.43
N MET A 243 7.94 -2.01 -24.70
CA MET A 243 9.40 -1.95 -24.92
C MET A 243 9.89 -3.33 -25.34
N LYS A 244 10.15 -3.46 -26.65
CA LYS A 244 10.99 -4.53 -27.20
C LYS A 244 12.43 -4.08 -27.05
N HIS A 245 13.29 -4.97 -26.54
CA HIS A 245 14.73 -4.87 -26.68
C HIS A 245 15.14 -5.11 -28.13
#